data_AF-A0AAV8ZKH9-F1
#
_entry.id   AF-A0AAV8ZKH9-F1
#
_cell.length_a   1.000
_cell.length_b   1.000
_cell.length_c   1.000
_cell.angle_alpha   90.00
_cell.angle_beta   90.00
_cell.angle_gamma   90.00
#
_symmetry.space_group_name_H-M   'P 1'
#
loop_
_entity.id
_entity.type
_entity.pdbx_description
1 polymer ?
#
loop_
_entity_poly.entity_id
_entity_poly.type
_entity_poly.pdbx_seq_one_letter_code
_entity_poly.pdbx_strand_id
1 'polypeptide(L)'
;MVQFVSHTTKESLCDYFGEEILPSNYGGRCKSLRELMRDWQEVLNDNADWFLEQESVKITSIPEKIKRVFYFKDQLGVDGSFRQLSID
;
A
#
# COMPACT_ATOMS: atom_id res chain seq x y z
N MET A 1 -12.71 10.61 10.35
CA MET A 1 -13.16 9.70 9.29
C MET A 1 -12.65 8.31 9.63
N VAL A 2 -13.53 7.32 9.69
CA VAL A 2 -13.14 5.94 9.99
C VAL A 2 -12.71 5.29 8.67
N GLN A 3 -11.47 4.79 8.62
CA GLN A 3 -10.86 4.26 7.39
C GLN A 3 -11.02 2.73 7.27
N PHE A 4 -11.50 2.07 8.34
CA PHE A 4 -11.69 0.62 8.41
C PHE A 4 -13.14 0.29 8.80
N VAL A 5 -13.84 -0.44 7.93
CA VAL A 5 -15.22 -0.90 8.15
C VAL A 5 -15.23 -2.42 8.07
N SER A 6 -15.77 -3.07 9.11
CA SER A 6 -15.97 -4.51 9.14
C SER A 6 -17.41 -4.83 8.75
N HIS A 7 -17.61 -5.62 7.72
CA HIS A 7 -18.93 -6.04 7.25
C HIS A 7 -19.19 -7.49 7.65
N THR A 8 -20.27 -7.73 8.38
CA THR A 8 -20.68 -9.08 8.81
C THR A 8 -21.52 -9.78 7.75
N THR A 9 -22.24 -9.02 6.91
CA THR A 9 -23.12 -9.56 5.89
C THR A 9 -22.78 -9.01 4.50
N LYS A 10 -23.21 -9.74 3.48
CA LYS A 10 -22.96 -9.42 2.08
C LYS A 10 -23.72 -8.17 1.64
N GLU A 11 -24.91 -7.97 2.18
CA GLU A 11 -25.77 -6.82 1.91
C GLU A 11 -25.11 -5.53 2.39
N SER A 12 -24.53 -5.54 3.60
CA SER A 12 -23.79 -4.38 4.12
C SER A 12 -22.58 -4.00 3.26
N LEU A 13 -21.93 -4.98 2.64
CA LEU A 13 -20.84 -4.74 1.69
C LEU A 13 -21.37 -4.11 0.38
N CYS A 14 -22.49 -4.63 -0.14
CA CYS A 14 -23.16 -4.07 -1.32
C CYS A 14 -23.69 -2.66 -1.09
N ASP A 15 -24.23 -2.34 0.08
CA ASP A 15 -24.71 -1.00 0.41
C ASP A 15 -23.57 0.02 0.46
N TYR A 16 -22.38 -0.41 0.91
CA TYR A 16 -21.23 0.47 1.06
C TYR A 16 -20.53 0.77 -0.28
N PHE A 17 -20.31 -0.26 -1.10
CA PHE A 17 -19.60 -0.12 -2.38
C PHE A 17 -20.52 0.07 -3.59
N GLY A 18 -21.76 -0.42 -3.52
CA GLY A 18 -22.69 -0.49 -4.63
C GLY A 18 -22.62 -1.82 -5.40
N GLU A 19 -23.77 -2.33 -5.83
CA GLU A 19 -23.87 -3.61 -6.54
C GLU A 19 -23.20 -3.60 -7.91
N GLU A 20 -23.14 -2.45 -8.60
CA GLU A 20 -22.61 -2.38 -9.96
C GLU A 20 -21.09 -2.64 -10.04
N ILE A 21 -20.35 -2.23 -9.02
CA ILE A 21 -18.88 -2.31 -9.03
C ILE A 21 -18.36 -3.58 -8.36
N LEU A 22 -19.17 -4.21 -7.51
CA LEU A 22 -18.76 -5.42 -6.81
C LEU A 22 -18.69 -6.60 -7.77
N PRO A 23 -17.70 -7.49 -7.60
CA PRO A 23 -17.63 -8.69 -8.42
C PRO A 23 -18.86 -9.58 -8.22
N SER A 24 -19.26 -10.29 -9.27
CA SER A 24 -20.43 -11.18 -9.26
C SER A 24 -20.40 -12.23 -8.16
N ASN A 25 -19.22 -12.80 -7.88
CA ASN A 25 -19.02 -13.79 -6.81
C ASN A 25 -19.07 -13.20 -5.38
N TYR A 26 -19.16 -11.88 -5.24
CA TYR A 26 -19.35 -11.16 -3.98
C TYR A 26 -20.70 -10.45 -3.87
N GLY A 27 -21.61 -10.64 -4.83
CA GLY A 27 -22.97 -10.07 -4.77
C GLY A 27 -23.24 -8.88 -5.65
N GLY A 28 -22.26 -8.44 -6.43
CA GLY A 28 -22.48 -7.39 -7.41
C GLY A 28 -22.82 -7.93 -8.80
N ARG A 29 -22.75 -7.02 -9.77
CA ARG A 29 -23.01 -7.26 -11.20
C ARG A 29 -21.76 -7.19 -12.07
N CYS A 30 -20.61 -6.84 -11.50
CA CYS A 30 -19.35 -6.79 -12.24
C CYS A 30 -18.84 -8.19 -12.61
N LYS A 31 -17.79 -8.25 -13.44
CA LYS A 31 -17.06 -9.49 -13.76
C LYS A 31 -16.67 -10.23 -12.49
N SER A 32 -16.46 -11.55 -12.59
CA SER A 32 -15.98 -12.32 -11.44
C SER A 32 -14.62 -11.82 -10.98
N LEU A 33 -14.29 -12.02 -9.70
CA LEU A 33 -12.99 -11.61 -9.15
C LEU A 33 -11.82 -12.19 -9.97
N ARG A 34 -11.96 -13.43 -10.45
CA ARG A 34 -10.92 -14.10 -11.24
C ARG A 34 -10.70 -13.43 -12.61
N GLU A 35 -11.77 -12.97 -13.25
CA GLU A 35 -11.66 -12.25 -14.51
C GLU A 35 -11.06 -10.86 -14.30
N LEU A 36 -11.53 -10.14 -13.27
CA LEU A 36 -10.95 -8.85 -12.89
C LEU A 36 -9.46 -8.98 -12.59
N MET A 37 -9.04 -10.05 -11.89
CA MET A 37 -7.64 -10.30 -11.58
C MET A 37 -6.81 -10.52 -12.85
N ARG A 38 -7.34 -11.23 -13.85
CA ARG A 38 -6.66 -11.43 -15.14
C ARG A 38 -6.54 -10.11 -15.90
N ASP A 39 -7.62 -9.34 -15.96
CA ASP A 39 -7.61 -8.02 -16.60
C ASP A 39 -6.58 -7.09 -15.92
N TRP A 40 -6.47 -7.14 -14.59
CA TRP A 40 -5.44 -6.40 -13.83
C TRP A 40 -4.02 -6.91 -14.11
N GLN A 41 -3.82 -8.21 -14.30
CA GLN A 41 -2.50 -8.74 -14.68
C GLN A 41 -2.05 -8.20 -16.03
N GLU A 42 -2.97 -8.10 -17.00
CA GLU A 42 -2.68 -7.48 -18.31
C GLU A 42 -2.27 -6.02 -18.13
N VAL A 43 -3.04 -5.22 -17.38
CA VAL A 43 -2.69 -3.82 -17.07
C VAL A 43 -1.32 -3.70 -16.42
N LEU A 44 -0.98 -4.59 -15.47
CA LEU A 44 0.33 -4.58 -14.82
C LEU A 44 1.46 -4.88 -15.81
N ASN A 45 1.26 -5.84 -16.70
CA ASN A 45 2.24 -6.18 -17.73
C ASN A 45 2.43 -5.02 -18.73
N ASP A 46 1.33 -4.38 -19.15
CA ASP A 46 1.36 -3.24 -20.08
C ASP A 46 2.08 -2.03 -19.48
N ASN A 47 2.09 -1.91 -18.15
CA ASN A 47 2.78 -0.84 -17.43
C ASN A 47 4.15 -1.26 -16.88
N ALA A 48 4.69 -2.41 -17.28
CA ALA A 48 5.98 -2.92 -16.78
C ALA A 48 7.12 -1.91 -16.96
N ASP A 49 7.19 -1.24 -18.12
CA ASP A 49 8.22 -0.23 -18.39
C ASP A 49 8.12 0.97 -17.44
N TRP A 50 6.90 1.41 -17.10
CA TRP A 50 6.70 2.48 -16.12
C TRP A 50 7.23 2.06 -14.74
N PHE A 51 6.99 0.82 -14.33
CA PHE A 51 7.54 0.31 -13.06
C PHE A 51 9.07 0.25 -13.07
N LEU A 52 9.69 -0.17 -14.18
CA LEU A 52 11.15 -0.18 -14.34
C LEU A 52 11.73 1.25 -14.28
N GLU A 53 11.07 2.21 -14.92
CA GLU A 53 11.44 3.62 -14.81
C GLU A 53 11.35 4.12 -13.37
N GLN A 54 10.27 3.80 -12.64
CA GLN A 54 10.13 4.18 -11.23
C GLN A 54 11.20 3.55 -10.34
N GLU A 55 11.57 2.28 -10.56
CA GLU A 55 12.65 1.62 -9.83
C GLU A 55 14.02 2.27 -10.08
N SER A 56 14.22 2.81 -11.28
CA SER A 56 15.44 3.54 -11.63
C SER A 56 15.59 4.87 -10.88
N VAL A 57 14.49 5.44 -10.36
CA VAL A 57 14.50 6.68 -9.59
C VAL A 57 15.10 6.43 -8.20
N LYS A 58 16.37 6.76 -8.06
CA LYS A 58 17.10 6.68 -6.78
C LYS A 58 17.15 8.04 -6.11
N ILE A 59 16.86 8.06 -4.81
CA ILE A 59 17.11 9.24 -3.98
C ILE A 59 18.63 9.31 -3.72
N THR A 60 19.34 10.16 -4.47
CA THR A 60 20.78 10.37 -4.28
C THR A 60 21.10 11.13 -3.00
N SER A 61 20.16 11.92 -2.49
CA SER A 61 20.30 12.65 -1.23
C SER A 61 18.96 12.89 -0.57
N ILE A 62 18.89 12.73 0.76
CA ILE A 62 17.70 13.07 1.55
C ILE A 62 17.55 14.60 1.53
N PRO A 63 16.40 15.16 1.10
CA PRO A 63 16.17 16.59 1.14
C PRO A 63 16.34 17.15 2.57
N GLU A 64 16.99 18.31 2.72
CA GLU A 64 17.27 18.94 4.02
C GLU A 64 16.03 19.03 4.93
N LYS A 65 14.87 19.28 4.32
CA LYS A 65 13.57 19.40 5.00
C LYS A 65 13.11 18.08 5.65
N ILE A 66 13.49 16.94 5.06
CA ILE A 66 13.08 15.60 5.47
C ILE A 66 14.17 14.93 6.33
N LYS A 67 15.44 15.36 6.23
CA LYS A 67 16.53 14.89 7.09
C LYS A 67 16.17 14.97 8.58
N ARG A 68 15.61 16.10 9.05
CA ARG A 68 15.19 16.26 10.44
C ARG A 68 14.17 15.22 10.90
N VAL A 69 13.36 14.70 9.98
CA VAL A 69 12.34 13.67 10.27
C VAL A 69 12.95 12.26 10.22
N PHE A 70 13.92 11.99 9.35
CA PHE A 70 14.60 10.70 9.30
C PHE A 70 15.63 10.49 10.43
N TYR A 71 16.26 11.56 10.92
CA TYR A 71 17.16 11.52 12.08
C TYR A 71 16.43 11.57 13.43
N PHE A 72 15.13 11.21 13.47
CA PHE A 72 14.40 10.90 14.70
C PHE A 72 14.82 9.52 15.25
N LYS A 73 16.12 9.30 15.46
CA LYS A 73 16.61 8.13 16.21
C LYS A 73 15.98 8.06 17.61
N ASP A 74 15.75 9.21 18.23
CA ASP A 74 15.18 9.32 19.58
C ASP A 74 13.65 9.10 19.65
N GLN A 75 12.89 9.26 18.55
CA GLN A 75 11.41 9.15 18.61
C GLN A 75 10.84 7.80 18.17
N LEU A 76 11.62 6.96 17.48
CA LEU A 76 11.14 5.66 17.00
C LEU A 76 11.33 4.52 18.00
N GLY A 77 11.89 4.78 19.19
CA GLY A 77 12.08 3.76 20.22
C GLY A 77 12.98 2.60 19.78
N VAL A 78 13.79 2.79 18.72
CA VAL A 78 14.80 1.81 18.25
C VAL A 78 16.10 1.99 19.06
N ASP A 79 15.96 2.25 20.35
CA ASP A 79 17.08 2.21 21.27
C ASP A 79 17.22 0.75 21.72
N GLY A 80 17.81 -0.05 20.83
CA GLY A 80 18.23 -1.40 21.18
C GLY A 80 19.21 -1.34 22.36
N SER A 81 19.20 -2.35 23.21
CA SER A 81 20.13 -2.48 24.35
C SER A 81 21.56 -2.84 23.88
N PHE A 82 22.11 -2.08 22.95
CA PHE A 82 23.49 -2.25 22.50
C PHE A 82 24.36 -1.21 23.21
N ARG A 83 25.29 -1.68 24.05
CA ARG A 83 26.22 -0.79 24.75
C ARG A 83 27.14 -0.13 23.72
N GLN A 84 27.05 1.19 23.62
CA GLN A 84 27.93 1.98 22.80
C GLN A 84 29.37 1.86 23.35
N LEU A 85 30.29 1.35 22.53
CA LEU A 85 31.68 1.11 22.93
C LEU A 85 32.45 2.43 22.80
N SER A 86 32.82 3.04 23.93
CA SER A 86 33.73 4.19 23.97
C SER A 86 35.17 3.67 23.85
N ILE A 87 35.84 4.04 22.76
CA ILE A 87 37.28 3.82 22.58
C ILE A 87 37.97 5.12 22.96
N ASP A 88 39.01 5.01 23.81
CA ASP A 88 39.92 6.09 24.19
C ASP A 88 41.03 6.27 23.13
#